data_AF-A0A419EDN3-F1
#
_entry.id   AF-A0A419EDN3-F1
#
_cell.length_a   1.000
_cell.length_b   1.000
_cell.length_c   1.000
_cell.angle_alpha   90.00
_cell.angle_beta   90.00
_cell.angle_gamma   90.00
#
_symmetry.space_group_name_H-M   'P 1'
#
loop_
_entity.id
_entity.type
_entity.pdbx_description
1 polymer ?
#
loop_
_entity_poly.entity_id
_entity_poly.type
_entity_poly.pdbx_seq_one_letter_code
_entity_poly.pdbx_strand_id
1 'polypeptide(L)'
;MFEGKVVLVYLIDPSEEFASGISISNPEVKDHYGRKFIYGTVPENSDDWASGLKVSVAFDQIAHFLEFSDEREFFDRNNFAIPRIQGKAVQ
;
A
#
# COMPACT_ATOMS: atom_id res chain seq x y z
N MET A 1 7.88 -11.28 -10.87
CA MET A 1 8.15 -9.86 -11.17
C MET A 1 6.79 -9.21 -11.23
N PHE A 2 6.58 -8.08 -10.56
CA PHE A 2 5.30 -7.39 -10.59
C PHE A 2 5.08 -6.79 -11.98
N GLU A 3 3.86 -6.91 -12.49
CA GLU A 3 3.47 -6.31 -13.76
C GLU A 3 2.86 -4.92 -13.53
N GLY A 4 2.23 -4.72 -12.37
CA GLY A 4 1.71 -3.43 -11.93
C GLY A 4 2.79 -2.44 -11.50
N LYS A 5 2.51 -1.15 -11.70
CA LYS A 5 3.35 -0.05 -11.19
C LYS A 5 3.07 0.29 -9.73
N VAL A 6 1.94 -0.15 -9.19
CA VAL A 6 1.61 -0.01 -7.76
C VAL A 6 1.11 -1.34 -7.23
N VAL A 7 1.57 -1.72 -6.03
CA VAL A 7 1.08 -2.90 -5.30
C VAL A 7 0.54 -2.44 -3.96
N LEU A 8 -0.67 -2.88 -3.60
CA LEU A 8 -1.20 -2.77 -2.24
C LEU A 8 -1.02 -4.10 -1.53
N VAL A 9 -0.23 -4.12 -0.45
CA VAL A 9 0.03 -5.33 0.34
C VAL A 9 -0.71 -5.29 1.67
N TYR A 10 -1.31 -6.41 2.04
CA TYR A 10 -1.93 -6.60 3.34
C TYR A 10 -1.08 -7.52 4.18
N LEU A 11 -0.82 -7.11 5.42
CA LEU A 11 0.06 -7.86 6.32
C LEU A 11 -0.72 -8.95 7.07
N ILE A 12 0.00 -9.98 7.50
CA ILE A 12 -0.45 -10.92 8.51
C ILE A 12 -0.40 -10.21 9.86
N ASP A 13 -1.51 -10.24 10.62
CA ASP A 13 -1.63 -9.64 11.95
C ASP A 13 -1.11 -8.18 12.03
N PRO A 14 -1.62 -7.24 11.21
CA PRO A 14 -1.14 -5.87 11.20
C PRO A 14 -1.48 -5.14 12.50
N SER A 15 -0.64 -4.18 12.89
CA SER A 15 -1.08 -3.16 13.83
C SER A 15 -2.16 -2.28 13.19
N GLU A 16 -2.96 -1.58 14.00
CA GLU A 16 -4.12 -0.82 13.52
C GLU A 16 -3.73 0.20 12.43
N GLU A 17 -2.53 0.79 12.53
CA GLU A 17 -2.00 1.76 11.58
C GLU A 17 -1.74 1.18 10.18
N PHE A 18 -1.58 -0.14 10.07
CA PHE A 18 -1.34 -0.84 8.81
C PHE A 18 -2.51 -1.74 8.38
N ALA A 19 -3.65 -1.66 9.08
CA ALA A 19 -4.82 -2.50 8.79
C ALA A 19 -5.39 -2.27 7.38
N SER A 20 -5.22 -1.06 6.83
CA SER A 20 -5.63 -0.71 5.45
C SER A 20 -4.64 -1.15 4.38
N GLY A 21 -3.55 -1.83 4.77
CA GLY A 21 -2.49 -2.23 3.86
C GLY A 21 -1.46 -1.13 3.59
N ILE A 22 -0.40 -1.51 2.89
CA ILE A 22 0.71 -0.64 2.50
C ILE A 22 0.77 -0.59 0.99
N SER A 23 0.66 0.59 0.40
CA SER A 23 0.84 0.78 -1.04
C SER A 23 2.30 1.07 -1.38
N ILE A 24 2.76 0.47 -2.49
CA ILE A 24 4.15 0.52 -2.95
C ILE A 24 4.16 0.82 -4.45
N SER A 25 4.62 2.00 -4.84
CA SER A 25 4.91 2.39 -6.22
C SER A 25 6.27 1.86 -6.67
N ASN A 26 6.34 1.49 -7.95
CA ASN A 26 7.49 0.90 -8.64
C ASN A 26 8.12 -0.27 -7.86
N PRO A 27 7.32 -1.33 -7.57
CA PRO A 27 7.73 -2.42 -6.70
C PRO A 27 8.85 -3.27 -7.31
N GLU A 28 9.92 -3.47 -6.55
CA GLU A 28 11.04 -4.36 -6.89
C GLU A 28 11.19 -5.45 -5.83
N VAL A 29 11.52 -6.67 -6.23
CA VAL A 29 11.85 -7.74 -5.28
C VAL A 29 13.34 -7.75 -5.02
N LYS A 30 13.76 -7.66 -3.75
CA LYS A 30 15.17 -7.77 -3.35
C LYS A 30 15.36 -8.79 -2.25
N ASP A 31 16.50 -9.44 -2.27
CA ASP A 31 16.97 -10.29 -1.18
C ASP A 31 17.86 -9.47 -0.25
N HIS A 32 17.56 -9.50 1.04
CA HIS A 32 18.41 -8.98 2.08
C HIS A 32 18.58 -10.04 3.16
N TYR A 33 19.83 -10.48 3.34
CA TYR A 33 20.23 -11.47 4.34
C TYR A 33 19.42 -12.78 4.26
N GLY A 34 19.10 -13.24 3.04
CA GLY A 34 18.35 -14.48 2.81
C GLY A 34 16.82 -14.33 2.98
N ARG A 35 16.34 -13.09 3.15
CA ARG A 35 14.91 -12.77 3.24
C ARG A 35 14.50 -11.90 2.06
N LYS A 36 13.37 -12.23 1.44
CA LYS A 36 12.83 -11.48 0.31
C LYS A 36 11.91 -10.36 0.78
N PHE A 37 12.05 -9.21 0.14
CA PHE A 37 11.24 -8.02 0.39
C PHE A 37 10.74 -7.42 -0.92
N ILE A 38 9.58 -6.79 -0.87
CA ILE A 38 9.10 -5.85 -1.88
C ILE A 38 9.58 -4.47 -1.47
N TYR A 39 10.36 -3.81 -2.33
CA TYR A 39 10.84 -2.44 -2.16
C TYR A 39 10.14 -1.52 -3.12
N GLY A 40 9.97 -0.27 -2.72
CA GLY A 40 9.57 0.80 -3.63
C GLY A 40 9.43 2.10 -2.88
N THR A 41 8.49 2.91 -3.33
CA THR A 41 8.18 4.20 -2.72
C THR A 41 6.71 4.22 -2.35
N VAL A 42 6.34 4.85 -1.24
CA VAL A 42 4.92 5.13 -0.96
C VAL A 42 4.38 6.04 -2.06
N PRO A 43 3.24 5.72 -2.72
CA PRO A 43 2.67 6.54 -3.78
C PRO A 43 2.51 8.00 -3.35
N GLU A 44 2.80 8.93 -4.25
CA GLU A 44 2.71 10.36 -3.92
C GLU A 44 1.24 10.78 -3.80
N ASN A 45 0.78 11.00 -2.56
CA ASN A 45 -0.42 11.76 -2.26
C ASN A 45 -0.05 12.98 -1.39
N SER A 46 -0.86 14.05 -1.41
CA SER A 46 -0.52 15.28 -0.69
C SER A 46 -0.73 15.21 0.83
N ASP A 47 -1.44 14.18 1.30
CA ASP A 47 -2.05 14.16 2.65
C ASP A 47 -1.47 13.05 3.56
N ASP A 48 -0.55 12.21 3.07
CA ASP A 48 0.13 11.17 3.86
C ASP A 48 1.56 11.60 4.23
N TRP A 49 1.90 11.46 5.52
CA TRP A 49 3.23 11.77 6.05
C TRP A 49 4.33 10.87 5.48
N ALA A 50 3.97 9.68 5.00
CA ALA A 50 4.89 8.71 4.42
C ALA A 50 5.03 8.86 2.89
N SER A 51 4.26 9.75 2.27
CA SER A 51 4.28 10.01 0.83
C SER A 51 5.70 10.28 0.31
N GLY A 52 6.08 9.58 -0.76
CA GLY A 52 7.41 9.71 -1.38
C GLY A 52 8.57 9.05 -0.62
N LEU A 53 8.33 8.47 0.57
CA LEU A 53 9.35 7.74 1.31
C LEU A 53 9.59 6.34 0.74
N LYS A 54 10.83 5.86 0.87
CA LYS A 54 11.14 4.46 0.56
C LYS A 54 10.49 3.54 1.57
N VAL A 55 9.85 2.48 1.07
CA VAL A 55 9.19 1.47 1.89
C VAL A 55 9.65 0.08 1.48
N SER A 56 9.67 -0.84 2.44
CA SER A 56 9.94 -2.25 2.18
C SER A 56 9.08 -3.14 3.04
N VAL A 57 8.48 -4.17 2.44
CA VAL A 57 7.68 -5.17 3.15
C VAL A 57 8.25 -6.56 2.88
N ALA A 58 8.44 -7.33 3.95
CA ALA A 58 8.94 -8.69 3.83
C ALA A 58 7.88 -9.65 3.28
N PHE A 59 8.24 -10.51 2.35
CA PHE A 59 7.30 -11.42 1.66
C PHE A 59 6.56 -12.35 2.63
N ASP A 60 7.25 -12.83 3.67
CA ASP A 60 6.72 -13.73 4.70
C ASP A 60 5.78 -13.03 5.69
N GLN A 61 5.55 -11.72 5.56
CA GLN A 61 4.56 -10.97 6.32
C GLN A 61 3.34 -10.59 5.49
N ILE A 62 3.30 -10.96 4.21
CA ILE A 62 2.20 -10.60 3.31
C ILE A 62 1.14 -11.70 3.36
N ALA A 63 -0.08 -11.31 3.74
CA ALA A 63 -1.25 -12.18 3.68
C ALA A 63 -1.81 -12.27 2.25
N HIS A 64 -1.92 -11.13 1.57
CA HIS A 64 -2.30 -11.04 0.15
C HIS A 64 -1.90 -9.67 -0.43
N PHE A 65 -1.95 -9.54 -1.75
CA PHE A 65 -1.67 -8.28 -2.44
C PHE A 65 -2.60 -8.04 -3.64
N LEU A 66 -2.72 -6.78 -4.05
CA LEU A 66 -3.39 -6.35 -5.27
C LEU A 66 -2.39 -5.57 -6.13
N GLU A 67 -2.44 -5.78 -7.45
CA GLU A 67 -1.62 -5.03 -8.42
C GLU A 67 -2.48 -4.03 -9.19
N PHE A 68 -1.92 -2.85 -9.43
CA PHE A 68 -2.53 -1.79 -10.23
C PHE A 68 -1.56 -1.38 -11.34
N SER A 69 -2.11 -1.10 -12.51
CA SER A 69 -1.34 -0.80 -13.72
C SER A 69 -0.56 0.52 -13.59
N ASP A 70 -1.16 1.49 -12.89
CA ASP A 70 -0.59 2.79 -12.60
C ASP A 70 -1.21 3.42 -11.33
N GLU A 71 -0.65 4.56 -10.90
CA GLU A 71 -1.13 5.30 -9.73
C GLU A 71 -2.55 5.84 -9.91
N ARG A 72 -2.94 6.18 -11.14
CA ARG A 72 -4.29 6.69 -11.42
C ARG A 72 -5.34 5.62 -11.14
N GLU A 73 -5.12 4.41 -11.64
CA GLU A 73 -6.00 3.27 -11.36
C GLU A 73 -6.11 3.00 -9.85
N PHE A 74 -4.97 3.04 -9.14
CA PHE A 74 -4.93 2.88 -7.69
C PHE A 74 -5.78 3.95 -6.98
N PHE A 75 -5.57 5.24 -7.28
CA PHE A 75 -6.31 6.32 -6.63
C PHE A 75 -7.79 6.32 -7.00
N ASP A 76 -8.15 6.04 -8.25
CA ASP A 76 -9.55 5.96 -8.67
C ASP A 76 -10.28 4.87 -7.87
N ARG A 77 -9.74 3.65 -7.82
CA ARG A 77 -10.36 2.53 -7.09
C ARG A 77 -10.37 2.76 -5.57
N ASN A 78 -9.34 3.39 -5.01
CA ASN A 78 -9.26 3.66 -3.58
C ASN A 78 -10.22 4.79 -3.15
N ASN A 79 -10.40 5.82 -3.97
CA ASN A 79 -11.35 6.90 -3.73
C ASN A 79 -12.81 6.43 -3.80
N PHE A 80 -13.13 5.42 -4.61
CA PHE A 80 -14.45 4.79 -4.63
C PHE A 80 -14.71 3.86 -3.43
N ALA A 81 -13.66 3.38 -2.74
CA ALA A 81 -13.77 2.44 -1.63
C ALA A 81 -14.01 3.10 -0.26
N ILE A 82 -13.99 4.44 -0.17
CA ILE A 82 -14.29 5.18 1.06
C ILE A 82 -15.69 5.81 0.95
N PRO A 83 -16.77 5.18 1.47
CA PRO A 83 -17.92 5.97 1.88
C PRO A 83 -17.43 6.91 2.97
N ARG A 84 -17.44 8.23 2.70
CA ARG A 84 -17.30 9.23 3.75
C ARG A 84 -18.37 8.91 4.81
N ILE A 85 -17.99 8.30 5.92
CA ILE A 85 -18.81 8.31 7.13
C ILE A 85 -18.78 9.77 7.60
N GLN A 86 -19.61 10.61 6.98
CA GLN A 86 -19.98 11.89 7.56
C GLN A 86 -20.63 11.55 8.89
N GLY A 87 -19.91 11.86 9.97
CA GLY A 87 -20.42 11.75 11.32
C GLY A 87 -21.79 12.42 11.37
N LYS A 88 -22.80 11.68 11.82
CA LYS A 88 -24.03 12.28 12.30
C LYS A 88 -23.63 13.24 13.42
N ALA A 89 -23.65 14.54 13.14
CA ALA A 89 -23.69 15.55 14.17
C ALA A 89 -24.97 15.28 14.97
N VAL A 90 -24.79 14.80 16.20
CA VAL A 90 -25.84 14.80 17.20
C VAL A 90 -25.83 16.20 17.80
N GLN A 91 -26.84 16.99 17.46
CA GLN A 91 -27.37 18.09 18.28
C GLN A 91 -28.76 18.45 17.77
#